data_AF-A0A8T6HJU4-F1
#
_entry.id   AF-A0A8T6HJU4-F1
#
_cell.length_a   1.000
_cell.length_b   1.000
_cell.length_c   1.000
_cell.angle_alpha   90.00
_cell.angle_beta   90.00
_cell.angle_gamma   90.00
#
_symmetry.space_group_name_H-M   'P 1'
#
loop_
_entity.id
_entity.type
_entity.pdbx_description
1 polymer ?
#
loop_
_entity_poly.entity_id
_entity_poly.type
_entity_poly.pdbx_seq_one_letter_code
_entity_poly.pdbx_strand_id
1 'polypeptide(L)'
;MSVGFTSPNRSLPKMALLAVPRQPTSQWAMWENVGQVGADVVEYGAEASPGGFRVMSNFPGQESDEEFGPAHVLLVGGSHLGLYADYF
;
A
#
# COMPACT_ATOMS: atom_id res chain seq x y z
N MET A 1 6.70 3.26 -13.31
CA MET A 1 5.76 4.17 -12.59
C MET A 1 6.48 4.70 -11.36
N SER A 2 6.16 5.89 -10.88
CA SER A 2 6.65 6.42 -9.60
C SER A 2 5.45 6.69 -8.68
N VAL A 3 5.63 6.51 -7.37
CA VAL A 3 4.57 6.62 -6.35
C VAL A 3 4.78 7.80 -5.39
N GLY A 4 3.70 8.28 -4.77
CA GLY A 4 3.73 9.22 -3.64
C GLY A 4 3.11 8.60 -2.40
N PHE A 5 3.48 9.06 -1.20
CA PHE A 5 3.07 8.50 0.10
C PHE A 5 2.16 9.45 0.90
N THR A 6 1.06 8.96 1.47
CA THR A 6 0.16 9.74 2.35
C THR A 6 -0.27 8.96 3.59
N SER A 7 -0.45 9.64 4.74
CA SER A 7 -0.85 9.00 6.02
C SER A 7 -2.39 8.98 6.18
N PRO A 8 -3.03 7.81 6.38
CA PRO A 8 -4.49 7.72 6.36
C PRO A 8 -5.22 8.02 7.68
N ASN A 9 -4.65 7.80 8.87
CA ASN A 9 -5.27 8.18 10.16
C ASN A 9 -4.36 7.96 11.40
N ARG A 10 -4.60 8.68 12.50
CA ARG A 10 -3.75 8.70 13.71
C ARG A 10 -3.89 7.47 14.65
N SER A 11 -4.91 6.64 14.42
CA SER A 11 -5.22 5.41 15.20
C SER A 11 -4.67 4.12 14.58
N LEU A 12 -3.96 4.23 13.46
CA LEU A 12 -3.31 3.13 12.75
C LEU A 12 -1.87 2.90 13.27
N PRO A 13 -1.18 1.80 12.90
CA PRO A 13 0.25 1.63 13.16
C PRO A 13 1.03 2.93 12.89
N LYS A 14 2.11 3.18 13.66
CA LYS A 14 2.88 4.44 13.62
C LYS A 14 3.29 4.88 12.21
N MET A 15 3.37 3.93 11.28
CA MET A 15 3.42 4.18 9.85
C MET A 15 2.31 3.42 9.15
N ALA A 16 1.45 4.16 8.46
CA ALA A 16 0.55 3.67 7.44
C ALA A 16 0.69 4.65 6.27
N LEU A 17 1.10 4.16 5.10
CA LEU A 17 1.26 4.98 3.91
C LEU A 17 0.62 4.34 2.70
N LEU A 18 -0.04 5.15 1.90
CA LEU A 18 -0.56 4.74 0.59
C LEU A 18 0.42 5.13 -0.50
N ALA A 19 0.95 4.14 -1.22
CA ALA A 19 1.67 4.33 -2.46
C ALA A 19 0.68 4.26 -3.63
N VAL A 20 0.51 5.37 -4.35
CA VAL A 20 -0.47 5.51 -5.44
C VAL A 20 0.26 5.82 -6.75
N PRO A 21 -0.11 5.19 -7.89
CA PRO A 21 0.42 5.56 -9.20
C PRO A 21 0.10 7.02 -9.53
N ARG A 22 1.06 7.72 -10.16
CA ARG A 22 0.84 9.12 -10.61
C ARG A 22 -0.32 9.27 -11.61
N GLN A 23 -0.59 8.24 -12.40
CA GLN A 23 -1.74 8.19 -13.31
C GLN A 23 -2.75 7.18 -12.75
N PRO A 24 -4.02 7.57 -12.57
CA PRO A 24 -5.05 6.65 -12.10
C PRO A 24 -5.14 5.41 -12.99
N THR A 25 -5.15 4.24 -12.35
CA THR A 25 -5.27 2.93 -13.01
C THR A 25 -5.98 1.96 -12.07
N SER A 26 -6.49 0.85 -12.60
CA SER A 26 -7.14 -0.18 -11.79
C SER A 26 -6.12 -0.97 -10.97
N GLN A 27 -6.59 -1.59 -9.88
CA GLN A 27 -5.71 -2.40 -9.04
C GLN A 27 -5.07 -3.52 -9.85
N TRP A 28 -5.84 -4.20 -10.70
CA TRP A 28 -5.36 -5.25 -11.59
C TRP A 28 -4.27 -4.77 -12.55
N ALA A 29 -4.48 -3.64 -13.24
CA ALA A 29 -3.53 -3.11 -14.21
C ALA A 29 -2.21 -2.66 -13.55
N MET A 30 -2.25 -2.09 -12.33
CA MET A 30 -1.03 -1.78 -11.58
C MET A 30 -0.24 -3.06 -11.26
N TRP A 31 -0.94 -4.12 -10.86
CA TRP A 31 -0.31 -5.36 -10.41
C TRP A 31 0.30 -6.20 -11.53
N GLU A 32 -0.14 -6.04 -12.78
CA GLU A 32 0.53 -6.61 -13.96
C GLU A 32 2.00 -6.20 -14.08
N ASN A 33 2.36 -5.01 -13.57
CA ASN A 33 3.70 -4.45 -13.66
C ASN A 33 4.19 -3.88 -12.31
N VAL A 34 3.89 -4.57 -11.20
CA VAL A 34 4.14 -4.07 -9.82
C VAL A 34 5.62 -3.90 -9.46
N GLY A 35 6.55 -4.42 -10.27
CA GLY A 35 7.98 -4.50 -9.93
C GLY A 35 8.60 -3.19 -9.41
N GLN A 36 8.39 -2.07 -10.11
CA GLN A 36 8.93 -0.78 -9.68
C GLN A 36 8.23 -0.26 -8.41
N VAL A 37 6.90 -0.38 -8.33
CA VAL A 37 6.13 0.04 -7.15
C VAL A 37 6.58 -0.75 -5.91
N GLY A 38 6.79 -2.06 -6.08
CA GLY A 38 7.30 -2.94 -5.03
C GLY A 38 8.68 -2.54 -4.56
N ALA A 39 9.60 -2.22 -5.49
CA ALA A 39 10.94 -1.76 -5.16
C ALA A 39 10.91 -0.46 -4.32
N ASP A 40 10.19 0.56 -4.79
CA ASP A 40 10.07 1.86 -4.12
C ASP A 40 9.47 1.71 -2.70
N VAL A 41 8.44 0.87 -2.55
CA VAL A 41 7.76 0.66 -1.25
C VAL A 41 8.62 -0.14 -0.28
N VAL A 42 9.38 -1.13 -0.76
CA VAL A 42 10.31 -1.93 0.06
C VAL A 42 11.48 -1.07 0.53
N GLU A 43 12.06 -0.25 -0.34
CA GLU A 43 13.13 0.69 0.00
C GLU A 43 12.68 1.63 1.12
N TYR A 44 11.54 2.31 0.91
CA TYR A 44 10.99 3.21 1.91
C TYR A 44 10.64 2.49 3.22
N GLY A 45 10.02 1.30 3.14
CA GLY A 45 9.66 0.51 4.31
C GLY A 45 10.85 0.09 5.15
N ALA A 46 11.97 -0.27 4.51
CA ALA A 46 13.20 -0.64 5.18
C ALA A 46 13.83 0.56 5.93
N GLU A 47 13.80 1.75 5.32
CA GLU A 47 14.29 2.98 5.94
C GLU A 47 13.39 3.43 7.11
N ALA A 48 12.08 3.43 6.90
CA ALA A 48 11.13 3.99 7.86
C ALA A 48 10.74 3.01 8.98
N SER A 49 10.83 1.69 8.76
CA SER A 49 10.52 0.63 9.74
C SER A 49 11.55 -0.50 9.69
N PRO A 50 12.79 -0.27 10.16
CA PRO A 50 13.85 -1.27 10.14
C PRO A 50 13.55 -2.52 10.98
N GLY A 51 12.58 -2.44 11.90
CA GLY A 51 12.09 -3.57 12.69
C GLY A 51 11.11 -4.48 11.95
N GLY A 52 10.81 -4.20 10.68
CA GLY A 52 9.87 -4.95 9.85
C GLY A 52 8.64 -4.14 9.46
N PHE A 53 8.07 -4.48 8.31
CA PHE A 53 6.90 -3.84 7.74
C PHE A 53 6.10 -4.86 6.92
N ARG A 54 4.88 -4.49 6.54
CA ARG A 54 4.03 -5.27 5.64
C ARG A 54 3.59 -4.40 4.48
N VAL A 55 3.67 -4.97 3.28
CA VAL A 55 3.17 -4.40 2.03
C VAL A 55 1.90 -5.14 1.68
N MET A 56 0.80 -4.43 1.45
CA MET A 56 -0.53 -5.01 1.22
C MET A 56 -1.24 -4.29 0.09
N SER A 57 -2.16 -4.98 -0.55
CA SER A 57 -3.08 -4.39 -1.51
C SER A 57 -4.37 -5.16 -1.48
N ASN A 58 -5.47 -4.44 -1.57
CA ASN A 58 -6.81 -5.00 -1.57
C ASN A 58 -7.32 -4.98 -3.00
N PHE A 59 -7.91 -6.09 -3.44
CA PHE A 59 -8.54 -6.19 -4.74
C PHE A 59 -10.05 -6.27 -4.54
N PRO A 60 -10.82 -5.31 -5.07
CA PRO A 60 -12.28 -5.41 -5.04
C PRO A 60 -12.72 -6.66 -5.81
N GLY A 61 -13.74 -7.33 -5.28
CA GLY A 61 -14.32 -8.53 -5.89
C GLY A 61 -15.18 -8.19 -7.10
N GLN A 62 -16.50 -8.20 -6.93
CA GLN A 62 -17.47 -7.79 -7.96
C GLN A 62 -17.68 -6.26 -8.00
N GLU A 63 -17.11 -5.53 -7.03
CA GLU A 63 -17.19 -4.07 -6.97
C GLU A 63 -16.39 -3.44 -8.10
N SER A 64 -16.89 -2.32 -8.64
CA SER A 64 -16.19 -1.63 -9.72
C SER A 64 -14.98 -0.86 -9.17
N ASP A 65 -13.93 -0.72 -9.99
CA ASP A 65 -12.79 0.14 -9.68
C ASP A 65 -13.21 1.59 -9.36
N GLU A 66 -14.38 2.04 -9.84
CA GLU A 66 -14.94 3.36 -9.51
C GLU A 66 -15.34 3.50 -8.04
N GLU A 67 -15.81 2.42 -7.41
CA GLU A 67 -16.26 2.41 -6.02
C GLU A 67 -15.06 2.23 -5.05
N PHE A 68 -14.02 1.52 -5.50
CA PHE A 68 -12.80 1.24 -4.72
C PHE A 68 -11.69 2.29 -4.88
N GLY A 69 -11.83 3.18 -5.86
CA GLY A 69 -10.86 4.24 -6.15
C GLY A 69 -9.62 3.76 -6.92
N PRO A 70 -8.64 4.65 -7.15
CA PRO A 70 -7.44 4.30 -7.90
C PRO A 70 -6.59 3.27 -7.16
N ALA A 71 -5.84 2.48 -7.94
CA ALA A 71 -4.92 1.48 -7.42
C ALA A 71 -3.98 2.04 -6.35
N HIS A 72 -3.76 1.27 -5.29
CA HIS A 72 -2.83 1.65 -4.25
C HIS A 72 -2.17 0.43 -3.60
N VAL A 73 -1.04 0.69 -2.94
CA VAL A 73 -0.36 -0.25 -2.05
C VAL A 73 -0.29 0.38 -0.67
N LEU A 74 -0.67 -0.40 0.34
CA LEU A 74 -0.60 0.00 1.74
C LEU A 74 0.71 -0.53 2.34
N LEU A 75 1.52 0.39 2.88
CA LEU A 75 2.71 0.09 3.66
C LEU A 75 2.42 0.35 5.14
N VAL A 76 2.50 -0.69 5.97
CA VAL A 76 2.32 -0.58 7.43
C VAL A 76 3.55 -1.03 8.19
N GLY A 77 3.90 -0.29 9.24
CA GLY A 77 5.10 -0.54 10.04
C GLY A 77 5.16 0.27 11.33
N GLY A 78 6.30 0.22 12.01
CA GLY A 78 6.56 0.98 13.25
C GLY A 78 5.95 0.38 14.52
N SER A 79 5.41 -0.85 14.45
CA SER A 79 4.91 -1.62 15.60
C SER A 79 4.83 -3.12 15.27
N HIS A 80 4.50 -3.97 16.25
CA HIS A 80 4.24 -5.39 16.02
C HIS A 80 2.92 -5.58 15.24
N LEU A 81 3.00 -6.24 14.07
CA LEU A 81 1.88 -6.33 13.11
C LEU A 81 1.05 -7.63 13.18
N GLY A 82 1.38 -8.56 14.07
CA GLY A 82 0.73 -9.88 14.15
C GLY A 82 0.89 -10.70 12.86
N LEU A 83 0.07 -11.76 12.71
CA LEU A 83 0.13 -12.67 11.55
C LEU A 83 -0.75 -12.22 10.38
N TYR A 84 -1.93 -11.66 10.69
CA TYR A 84 -2.91 -11.22 9.69
C TYR A 84 -3.11 -9.71 9.78
N ALA A 85 -3.65 -9.14 8.71
CA ALA A 85 -4.09 -7.75 8.68
C ALA A 85 -5.59 -7.75 8.41
N ASP A 86 -6.38 -7.31 9.40
CA ASP A 86 -7.81 -7.04 9.22
C ASP A 86 -7.95 -5.54 9.04
N TYR A 87 -7.98 -5.08 7.78
CA TYR A 87 -8.35 -3.71 7.43
C TYR A 87 -9.64 -3.77 6.64
N PHE A 88 -10.74 -3.34 7.27
CA PHE A 88 -12.05 -3.16 6.66
C PHE A 88 -12.13 -1.79 5.99
#